data_AF-A0A947A803-F1
#
_entry.id   AF-A0A947A803-F1
#
_cell.length_a   1.000
_cell.length_b   1.000
_cell.length_c   1.000
_cell.angle_alpha   90.00
_cell.angle_beta   90.00
_cell.angle_gamma   90.00
#
_symmetry.space_group_name_H-M   'P 1'
#
loop_
_entity.id
_entity.type
_entity.pdbx_description
1 polymer ?
#
loop_
_entity_poly.entity_id
_entity_poly.type
_entity_poly.pdbx_seq_one_letter_code
_entity_poly.pdbx_strand_id
1 'polypeptide(L)'
;MSNYKETTRAQESTNAIERLYVTMRHLFNRGFYKPTGVSGDSLKNALLLLRPEIYGTIAEEKSELNGLIYVLERLPEGIHECRYINLTSDEG
;
A
#
# COMPACT_ATOMS: atom_id res chain seq x y z
N MET A 1 0.41 -27.37 26.93
CA MET A 1 -0.33 -26.59 25.92
C MET A 1 0.07 -25.13 26.04
N SER A 2 0.66 -24.54 25.00
CA SER A 2 0.95 -23.11 24.95
C SER A 2 -0.36 -22.32 24.88
N ASN A 3 -0.57 -21.41 25.83
CA ASN A 3 -1.63 -20.41 25.81
C ASN A 3 -1.30 -19.37 24.73
N TYR A 4 -1.60 -19.67 23.46
CA TYR A 4 -1.62 -18.64 22.43
C TYR A 4 -2.90 -17.82 22.62
N LYS A 5 -2.73 -16.62 23.18
CA LYS A 5 -3.79 -15.62 23.22
C LYS A 5 -4.02 -15.20 21.77
N GLU A 6 -5.13 -15.65 21.16
CA GLU A 6 -5.48 -15.22 19.80
C GLU A 6 -5.51 -13.69 19.75
N THR A 7 -4.72 -13.12 18.83
CA THR A 7 -4.68 -11.68 18.62
C THR A 7 -6.03 -11.24 18.09
N THR A 8 -6.62 -10.23 18.73
CA THR A 8 -7.88 -9.68 18.23
C THR A 8 -7.61 -8.91 16.94
N ARG A 9 -8.57 -8.91 16.01
CA ARG A 9 -8.47 -8.14 14.75
C ARG A 9 -8.09 -6.67 14.96
N ALA A 10 -8.55 -6.08 16.07
CA ALA A 10 -8.17 -4.72 16.47
C ALA A 10 -6.67 -4.60 16.76
N GLN A 11 -6.07 -5.55 17.48
CA GLN A 11 -4.63 -5.58 17.74
C GLN A 11 -3.82 -5.78 16.46
N GLU A 12 -4.28 -6.64 15.55
CA GLU A 12 -3.63 -6.83 14.24
C GLU A 12 -3.66 -5.57 13.40
N SER A 13 -4.79 -4.85 13.41
CA SER A 13 -4.95 -3.58 12.70
C SER A 13 -4.01 -2.50 13.28
N THR A 14 -3.93 -2.36 14.60
CA THR A 14 -3.00 -1.41 15.25
C THR A 14 -1.55 -1.73 14.90
N ASN A 15 -1.16 -3.01 14.98
CA ASN A 15 0.18 -3.44 14.59
C ASN A 15 0.47 -3.18 13.11
N ALA A 16 -0.51 -3.35 12.22
CA ALA A 16 -0.37 -3.05 10.79
C ALA A 16 -0.13 -1.55 10.57
N ILE A 17 -0.87 -0.68 11.25
CA ILE A 17 -0.72 0.78 11.17
C ILE A 17 0.66 1.21 11.68
N GLU A 18 1.12 0.69 12.81
CA GLU A 18 2.44 0.99 13.35
C GLU A 18 3.56 0.57 12.38
N ARG A 19 3.46 -0.65 11.82
CA ARG A 19 4.42 -1.13 10.81
C ARG A 19 4.41 -0.27 9.55
N LEU A 20 3.24 0.14 9.08
CA LEU A 20 3.11 1.07 7.96
C LEU A 20 3.81 2.38 8.27
N TYR A 21 3.51 3.00 9.42
CA TYR A 21 4.10 4.27 9.82
C TYR A 21 5.63 4.21 9.89
N VAL A 22 6.18 3.18 10.54
CA VAL A 22 7.63 2.99 10.64
C VAL A 22 8.26 2.75 9.25
N THR A 23 7.67 1.88 8.44
CA THR A 23 8.17 1.59 7.08
C THR A 23 8.13 2.82 6.18
N MET A 24 7.04 3.59 6.22
CA MET A 24 6.90 4.85 5.48
C MET A 24 7.91 5.89 5.95
N ARG A 25 8.14 6.01 7.26
CA ARG A 25 9.17 6.91 7.80
C ARG A 25 10.57 6.52 7.34
N HIS A 26 10.87 5.22 7.29
CA HIS A 26 12.14 4.73 6.75
C HIS A 26 12.29 5.01 5.26
N LEU A 27 11.23 4.84 4.47
CA LEU A 27 11.23 5.16 3.05
C LEU A 27 11.42 6.65 2.80
N PHE A 28 10.70 7.47 3.57
CA PHE A 28 10.83 8.93 3.50
C PHE A 28 12.25 9.39 3.82
N ASN A 29 12.84 8.88 4.91
CA ASN A 29 14.23 9.21 5.28
C ASN A 29 15.26 8.67 4.27
N ARG A 30 14.93 7.61 3.55
CA ARG A 30 15.79 6.99 2.54
C ARG A 30 15.76 7.73 1.20
N GLY A 31 14.74 8.54 0.93
CA GLY A 31 14.55 9.27 -0.31
C GLY A 31 13.97 8.44 -1.45
N PHE A 32 14.23 7.13 -1.51
CA PHE A 32 13.74 6.28 -2.61
C PHE A 32 12.85 5.11 -2.17
N TYR A 33 11.90 4.76 -3.05
CA TYR A 33 10.97 3.66 -2.89
C TYR A 33 11.04 2.68 -4.06
N LYS A 34 11.27 1.39 -3.75
CA LYS A 34 11.19 0.30 -4.71
C LYS A 34 9.97 -0.59 -4.39
N PRO A 35 8.90 -0.57 -5.21
CA PRO A 35 7.70 -1.37 -4.96
C PRO A 35 7.97 -2.88 -4.82
N THR A 36 8.93 -3.40 -5.60
CA THR A 36 9.34 -4.81 -5.57
C THR A 36 10.47 -5.09 -4.57
N GLY A 37 10.80 -4.14 -3.70
CA GLY A 37 11.82 -4.30 -2.66
C GLY A 37 11.20 -4.72 -1.33
N VAL A 38 12.06 -5.04 -0.35
CA VAL A 38 11.64 -5.50 0.99
C VAL A 38 10.68 -4.52 1.67
N SER A 39 10.95 -3.21 1.57
CA SER A 39 10.07 -2.18 2.13
C SER A 39 8.73 -2.09 1.40
N GLY A 40 8.70 -2.31 0.08
CA GLY A 40 7.46 -2.34 -0.71
C GLY A 40 6.61 -3.57 -0.40
N ASP A 41 7.22 -4.75 -0.28
CA ASP A 41 6.52 -5.95 0.16
C ASP A 41 5.98 -5.81 1.59
N SER A 42 6.74 -5.19 2.50
CA SER A 42 6.28 -4.89 3.87
C SER A 42 5.05 -3.99 3.87
N LEU A 43 5.08 -2.88 3.09
CA LEU A 43 3.93 -1.98 2.95
C LEU A 43 2.72 -2.70 2.35
N LYS A 44 2.92 -3.47 1.28
CA LYS A 44 1.86 -4.24 0.61
C LYS A 44 1.18 -5.20 1.58
N ASN A 45 1.96 -5.97 2.32
CA ASN A 45 1.42 -6.93 3.29
C ASN A 45 0.67 -6.23 4.43
N ALA A 46 1.19 -5.10 4.92
CA ALA A 46 0.53 -4.35 5.96
C ALA A 46 -0.78 -3.70 5.49
N LEU A 47 -0.84 -3.21 4.24
CA LEU A 47 -2.08 -2.71 3.63
C LEU A 47 -3.11 -3.82 3.41
N LEU A 48 -2.69 -4.99 2.92
CA LEU A 48 -3.57 -6.15 2.74
C LEU A 48 -4.11 -6.68 4.07
N LEU A 49 -3.32 -6.60 5.15
CA LEU A 49 -3.77 -6.93 6.50
C LEU A 49 -4.77 -5.89 7.02
N LEU A 50 -4.48 -4.61 6.84
CA LEU A 50 -5.30 -3.51 7.33
C LEU A 50 -6.65 -3.42 6.62
N ARG A 51 -6.71 -3.80 5.33
CA ARG A 51 -7.89 -3.69 4.46
C ARG A 51 -8.62 -2.35 4.62
N PRO A 52 -7.96 -1.22 4.32
CA PRO A 52 -8.55 0.09 4.53
C PRO A 52 -9.83 0.24 3.70
N GLU A 53 -10.87 0.84 4.28
CA GLU A 53 -12.15 1.06 3.60
C GLU A 53 -11.98 1.84 2.28
N ILE A 54 -11.03 2.78 2.24
CA ILE A 54 -10.71 3.58 1.04
C ILE A 54 -10.22 2.74 -0.16
N TYR A 55 -9.79 1.50 0.07
CA TYR A 55 -9.35 0.56 -0.98
C TYR A 55 -10.34 -0.59 -1.19
N GLY A 56 -11.53 -0.52 -0.56
CA GLY A 56 -12.64 -1.43 -0.79
C GLY A 56 -12.26 -2.91 -0.70
N THR A 57 -12.45 -3.64 -1.80
CA THR A 57 -12.20 -5.09 -1.86
C THR A 57 -10.78 -5.46 -2.28
N ILE A 58 -9.77 -4.64 -1.97
CA ILE A 58 -8.35 -4.89 -2.33
C ILE A 58 -7.81 -6.29 -1.94
N ALA A 59 -8.41 -6.94 -0.95
CA ALA A 59 -8.03 -8.27 -0.49
C ALA A 59 -8.86 -9.41 -1.12
N GLU A 60 -9.77 -9.11 -2.03
CA GLU A 60 -10.60 -10.08 -2.74
C GLU A 60 -10.11 -10.26 -4.18
N GLU A 61 -10.33 -11.43 -4.77
CA GLU A 61 -9.97 -11.73 -6.18
C GLU A 61 -10.85 -11.01 -7.22
N LYS A 62 -11.81 -10.21 -6.77
CA LYS A 62 -12.73 -9.46 -7.64
C LYS A 62 -12.06 -8.18 -8.14
N SER A 63 -12.35 -7.84 -9.39
CA SER A 63 -11.93 -6.57 -9.98
C SER A 63 -12.55 -5.39 -9.22
N GLU A 64 -11.71 -4.57 -8.58
CA GLU A 64 -12.16 -3.44 -7.76
C GLU A 64 -12.25 -2.14 -8.57
N LEU A 65 -13.41 -1.92 -9.19
CA LEU A 65 -13.66 -0.79 -10.09
C LEU A 65 -13.56 0.57 -9.37
N ASN A 66 -13.99 0.64 -8.11
CA ASN A 66 -13.91 1.86 -7.30
C ASN A 66 -12.46 2.24 -7.01
N GLY A 67 -11.60 1.26 -6.76
CA GLY A 67 -10.16 1.47 -6.59
C GLY A 67 -9.51 2.00 -7.88
N LEU A 68 -9.94 1.53 -9.04
CA LEU A 68 -9.48 2.07 -10.32
C LEU A 68 -9.92 3.53 -10.51
N ILE A 69 -11.19 3.86 -10.22
CA ILE A 69 -11.70 5.24 -10.26
C ILE A 69 -10.89 6.14 -9.32
N TYR A 70 -10.65 5.67 -8.09
CA TYR A 70 -9.84 6.39 -7.09
C TYR A 70 -8.44 6.74 -7.61
N VAL A 71 -7.78 5.81 -8.31
CA VAL A 71 -6.47 6.04 -8.92
C VAL A 71 -6.60 7.05 -10.07
N LEU A 72 -7.57 6.86 -10.97
CA LEU A 72 -7.78 7.72 -12.13
C LEU A 72 -8.03 9.18 -11.73
N GLU A 73 -8.81 9.42 -10.67
CA GLU A 73 -9.08 10.76 -10.13
C GLU A 73 -7.83 11.49 -9.60
N ARG A 74 -6.76 10.76 -9.30
CA ARG A 74 -5.51 11.29 -8.72
C ARG A 74 -4.37 11.33 -9.71
N LEU A 75 -4.58 10.83 -10.94
CA LEU A 75 -3.57 10.96 -11.97
C LEU A 75 -3.40 12.43 -12.36
N PRO A 76 -2.18 12.84 -12.75
CA PRO A 76 -1.94 14.20 -13.21
C PRO A 76 -2.81 14.58 -14.41
N GLU A 77 -3.25 15.85 -14.45
CA GLU A 77 -3.92 16.40 -15.62
C GLU A 77 -3.02 16.26 -16.87
N GLY A 78 -3.63 15.91 -18.02
CA GLY A 78 -2.89 15.71 -19.28
C GLY A 78 -2.27 14.32 -19.47
N ILE A 79 -2.38 13.40 -18.50
CA ILE A 79 -1.83 12.02 -18.65
C ILE A 79 -2.42 11.25 -19.84
N HIS A 80 -3.62 11.61 -20.29
CA HIS A 80 -4.29 11.01 -21.44
C HIS A 80 -3.63 11.38 -22.78
N GLU A 81 -2.86 12.47 -22.83
CA GLU A 81 -2.09 12.90 -24.01
C GLU A 81 -0.67 12.29 -24.03
N CYS A 82 -0.24 11.69 -22.91
CA CYS A 82 1.06 11.07 -22.80
C CYS A 82 1.14 9.79 -23.64
N ARG A 83 1.84 9.87 -24.78
CA ARG A 83 2.13 8.70 -25.64
C ARG A 83 3.09 7.71 -24.99
N TYR A 84 3.94 8.18 -24.09
CA TYR A 84 4.90 7.39 -23.35
C TYR A 84 4.77 7.71 -21.87
N ILE A 85 4.41 6.70 -21.07
CA ILE A 85 4.45 6.80 -19.62
C ILE A 85 5.79 6.20 -19.20
N ASN A 86 6.76 7.07 -18.90
CA ASN A 86 8.00 6.63 -18.31
C ASN A 86 7.80 6.62 -16.79
N LEU A 87 7.49 5.44 -16.23
CA LEU A 87 7.53 5.23 -14.79
C LEU A 87 9.01 5.14 -14.39
N THR A 88 9.72 6.26 -14.49
CA THR A 88 11.01 6.39 -13.84
C THR A 88 10.72 6.42 -12.35
N SER A 89 11.13 5.37 -11.66
CA SER A 89 11.70 5.56 -10.32
C SER A 89 12.92 6.46 -10.49
N ASP A 90 12.70 7.74 -10.79
CA ASP A 90 13.68 8.75 -10.49
C ASP A 90 13.70 8.78 -8.97
N GLU A 91 14.77 8.29 -8.38
CA GLU A 91 15.49 8.86 -7.23
C GLU A 91 16.71 7.93 -7.01
N GLY A 92 17.90 8.48 -7.23
CA GLY A 92 19.20 7.77 -7.20
C GLY A 92 19.66 7.27 -5.84
#